data_AF-A0A1S1Y1V2-F1
#
_entry.id   AF-A0A1S1Y1V2-F1
#
_cell.length_a   1.000
_cell.length_b   1.000
_cell.length_c   1.000
_cell.angle_alpha   90.00
_cell.angle_beta   90.00
_cell.angle_gamma   90.00
#
_symmetry.space_group_name_H-M   'P 1'
#
loop_
_entity.id
_entity.type
_entity.pdbx_description
1 polymer ?
#
loop_
_entity_poly.entity_id
_entity_poly.type
_entity_poly.pdbx_seq_one_letter_code
_entity_poly.pdbx_strand_id
1 'polypeptide(L)'
;MTRVSAMAWLSSAAWIAAAGSNAVAANAPHRFGAYASIQINVDSDGNNIVGDAANEPALAINPLDPTNLVAAWRQFDSVASSFRQAGWAYSADGGASWHFSGAITPGEGRSNPTLDVDAFGHFYFQSLHFDPTYTFVQDIQVIKSLDGGRGWEAPVHAHGEGGDKAQLAVDRSGGPGDGHVYLNWRDCLDGKCFSRSLDRAASFEAPIELPENPTFGTMRVGGDGTLYMAGRLEYPYFDEENMDRNLHKHIFVKSTNAGDANQKPTFEVREIDMGGLAPLFLFRQNPNQYGPVGDVQMAVNSAIGARQGELYVLATVDPSGPDNLDVNFIRSSDGGETWSAPIRVNDDTPAANHWNWFGMMGVAPNGRIDAVWYDTRDSNSYRVSQLYYSYSWDGGSTWSKNQAVSQSFDTTIASPHGSLKIGDATTLVSRADGASVAYTATYNGEQDVYYLKVFPDCNANGWSDVADVAERRVGDTNTNHIPDVCETITVAGDLDGDRDVDQADVNFVIAKRNRRVVDADPADIDRNGAVNVLDARKLALSCTRPRCALE
;
A
#
# COMPACT_ATOMS: atom_id res chain seq x y z
N MET A 1 -52.61 -2.71 62.94
CA MET A 1 -51.67 -1.69 62.44
C MET A 1 -50.35 -2.38 62.14
N THR A 2 -49.92 -2.33 60.86
CA THR A 2 -48.54 -2.53 60.32
C THR A 2 -47.75 -3.75 60.82
N ARG A 3 -47.77 -4.93 60.16
CA ARG A 3 -47.06 -5.33 58.91
C ARG A 3 -45.56 -5.01 58.88
N VAL A 4 -44.73 -6.04 59.05
CA VAL A 4 -43.44 -6.22 58.35
C VAL A 4 -43.40 -7.68 57.87
N SER A 5 -43.51 -7.89 56.56
CA SER A 5 -43.31 -9.16 55.88
C SER A 5 -41.87 -9.23 55.38
N ALA A 6 -41.15 -10.28 55.76
CA ALA A 6 -39.91 -10.68 55.11
C ALA A 6 -40.26 -11.35 53.76
N MET A 7 -39.73 -10.81 52.67
CA MET A 7 -39.91 -11.32 51.32
C MET A 7 -38.64 -12.11 50.95
N ALA A 8 -38.73 -13.43 51.01
CA ALA A 8 -37.74 -14.33 50.46
C ALA A 8 -37.96 -14.45 48.95
N TRP A 9 -36.97 -14.08 48.15
CA TRP A 9 -36.94 -14.37 46.73
C TRP A 9 -36.22 -15.70 46.50
N LEU A 10 -37.01 -16.73 46.17
CA LEU A 10 -36.56 -17.90 45.44
C LEU A 10 -36.41 -17.51 43.97
N SER A 11 -35.21 -17.60 43.41
CA SER A 11 -35.04 -17.71 41.96
C SER A 11 -34.23 -18.96 41.64
N SER A 12 -34.89 -19.82 40.87
CA SER A 12 -34.50 -21.15 40.47
C SER A 12 -33.31 -21.11 39.52
N ALA A 13 -32.29 -21.90 39.84
CA ALA A 13 -31.27 -22.30 38.88
C ALA A 13 -31.89 -23.26 37.85
N ALA A 14 -31.84 -22.88 36.58
CA ALA A 14 -32.01 -23.78 35.45
C ALA A 14 -30.91 -23.45 34.43
N TRP A 15 -29.77 -24.13 34.59
CA TRP A 15 -28.75 -24.21 33.56
C TRP A 15 -29.28 -25.10 32.44
N ILE A 16 -29.65 -24.50 31.31
CA ILE A 16 -29.75 -25.23 30.05
C ILE A 16 -28.43 -24.99 29.33
N ALA A 17 -27.57 -26.01 29.40
CA ALA A 17 -26.42 -26.14 28.52
C ALA A 17 -26.93 -26.35 27.08
N ALA A 18 -27.06 -25.26 26.33
CA ALA A 18 -27.05 -25.34 24.88
C ALA A 18 -25.58 -25.39 24.47
N ALA A 19 -25.06 -26.60 24.27
CA ALA A 19 -23.90 -26.81 23.43
C ALA A 19 -24.29 -26.44 22.00
N GLY A 20 -24.29 -25.14 21.70
CA GLY A 20 -24.31 -24.65 20.34
C GLY A 20 -22.98 -25.02 19.72
N SER A 21 -23.00 -25.84 18.69
CA SER A 21 -21.91 -25.96 17.74
C SER A 21 -21.41 -24.56 17.40
N ASN A 22 -20.15 -24.25 17.70
CA ASN A 22 -19.44 -23.11 17.14
C ASN A 22 -19.34 -23.37 15.62
N ALA A 23 -20.42 -23.06 14.90
CA ALA A 23 -20.32 -22.88 13.47
C ALA A 23 -19.47 -21.62 13.30
N VAL A 24 -18.21 -21.81 12.89
CA VAL A 24 -17.36 -20.72 12.43
C VAL A 24 -18.13 -20.06 11.29
N ALA A 25 -18.53 -18.81 11.49
CA ALA A 25 -19.23 -18.08 10.44
C ALA A 25 -18.26 -17.90 9.26
N ALA A 26 -18.76 -18.04 8.04
CA ALA A 26 -18.00 -17.69 6.84
C ALA A 26 -17.39 -16.30 7.01
N ASN A 27 -16.11 -16.17 6.66
CA ASN A 27 -15.38 -14.93 6.85
C ASN A 27 -15.90 -13.87 5.87
N ALA A 28 -16.84 -13.05 6.32
CA ALA A 28 -17.42 -12.00 5.50
C ALA A 28 -16.43 -10.84 5.42
N PRO A 29 -16.28 -10.19 4.25
CA PRO A 29 -15.42 -9.02 4.13
C PRO A 29 -15.78 -7.92 5.14
N HIS A 30 -14.76 -7.33 5.77
CA HIS A 30 -14.93 -6.20 6.68
C HIS A 30 -15.12 -4.92 5.87
N ARG A 31 -16.35 -4.42 5.83
CA ARG A 31 -16.73 -3.27 5.00
C ARG A 31 -16.59 -1.95 5.76
N PHE A 32 -16.10 -0.94 5.06
CA PHE A 32 -16.09 0.46 5.48
C PHE A 32 -16.41 1.35 4.28
N GLY A 33 -17.62 1.90 4.22
CA GLY A 33 -18.10 2.60 3.02
C GLY A 33 -18.06 1.71 1.78
N ALA A 34 -17.39 2.19 0.73
CA ALA A 34 -17.18 1.47 -0.53
C ALA A 34 -16.09 0.39 -0.45
N TYR A 35 -15.28 0.40 0.61
CA TYR A 35 -14.11 -0.46 0.76
C TYR A 35 -14.45 -1.74 1.50
N ALA A 36 -13.79 -2.83 1.13
CA ALA A 36 -13.97 -4.15 1.73
C ALA A 36 -12.61 -4.83 1.92
N SER A 37 -12.26 -5.07 3.17
CA SER A 37 -11.08 -5.84 3.55
C SER A 37 -11.43 -7.33 3.58
N ILE A 38 -10.67 -8.13 2.84
CA ILE A 38 -10.87 -9.57 2.66
C ILE A 38 -9.71 -10.28 3.36
N GLN A 39 -9.95 -11.10 4.38
CA GLN A 39 -8.89 -11.91 4.98
C GLN A 39 -8.39 -12.95 3.97
N ILE A 40 -7.08 -13.17 3.93
CA ILE A 40 -6.46 -14.09 2.96
C ILE A 40 -5.74 -15.29 3.60
N ASN A 41 -5.44 -15.25 4.91
CA ASN A 41 -4.99 -16.41 5.70
C ASN A 41 -6.19 -17.20 6.26
N VAL A 42 -6.98 -17.83 5.39
CA VAL A 42 -8.23 -18.53 5.76
C VAL A 42 -8.14 -20.04 5.57
N ASP A 43 -8.95 -20.81 6.29
CA ASP A 43 -9.02 -22.26 6.10
C ASP A 43 -9.53 -22.65 4.68
N SER A 44 -9.59 -23.95 4.40
CA SER A 44 -10.04 -24.45 3.09
C SER A 44 -11.49 -24.11 2.74
N ASP A 45 -12.30 -23.76 3.75
CA ASP A 45 -13.70 -23.37 3.59
C ASP A 45 -13.85 -21.83 3.55
N GLY A 46 -12.74 -21.09 3.62
CA GLY A 46 -12.72 -19.63 3.62
C GLY A 46 -13.06 -18.99 4.96
N ASN A 47 -12.98 -19.74 6.06
CA ASN A 47 -13.20 -19.20 7.41
C ASN A 47 -11.90 -18.72 8.05
N ASN A 48 -12.03 -17.83 9.04
CA ASN A 48 -10.91 -17.46 9.91
C ASN A 48 -10.33 -18.69 10.64
N ILE A 49 -8.99 -18.75 10.76
CA ILE A 49 -8.27 -19.83 11.44
C ILE A 49 -8.08 -19.44 12.91
N VAL A 50 -9.09 -19.70 13.74
CA VAL A 50 -9.10 -19.25 15.14
C VAL A 50 -7.82 -19.61 15.92
N GLY A 51 -7.18 -18.59 16.48
CA GLY A 51 -5.99 -18.71 17.32
C GLY A 51 -4.66 -18.84 16.57
N ASP A 52 -4.67 -18.79 15.24
CA ASP A 52 -3.47 -18.59 14.42
C ASP A 52 -3.00 -17.12 14.47
N ALA A 53 -1.94 -16.80 13.75
CA ALA A 53 -1.65 -15.41 13.43
C ALA A 53 -0.94 -15.30 12.08
N ALA A 54 -1.11 -14.16 11.42
CA ALA A 54 -0.46 -13.80 10.18
C ALA A 54 -0.11 -12.30 10.19
N ASN A 55 1.12 -11.96 9.82
CA ASN A 55 1.55 -10.56 9.76
C ASN A 55 2.75 -10.33 8.83
N GLU A 56 3.17 -9.07 8.67
CA GLU A 56 4.22 -8.65 7.73
C GLU A 56 3.95 -9.03 6.28
N PRO A 57 2.81 -8.62 5.69
CA PRO A 57 2.47 -9.03 4.35
C PRO A 57 3.26 -8.29 3.26
N ALA A 58 3.57 -9.03 2.20
CA ALA A 58 4.03 -8.55 0.91
C ALA A 58 3.02 -8.89 -0.19
N LEU A 59 3.02 -8.12 -1.28
CA LEU A 59 2.11 -8.29 -2.41
C LEU A 59 2.83 -8.01 -3.74
N ALA A 60 2.59 -8.85 -4.75
CA ALA A 60 2.99 -8.59 -6.13
C ALA A 60 1.83 -8.87 -7.10
N ILE A 61 1.84 -8.19 -8.24
CA ILE A 61 0.81 -8.31 -9.29
C ILE A 61 1.49 -8.68 -10.60
N ASN A 62 1.00 -9.72 -11.27
CA ASN A 62 1.55 -10.16 -12.54
C ASN A 62 1.40 -9.03 -13.60
N PRO A 63 2.50 -8.57 -14.23
CA PRO A 63 2.43 -7.48 -15.21
C PRO A 63 1.75 -7.89 -16.52
N LEU A 64 1.66 -9.19 -16.82
CA LEU A 64 0.98 -9.73 -18.01
C LEU A 64 -0.52 -9.99 -17.77
N ASP A 65 -0.91 -10.16 -16.51
CA ASP A 65 -2.28 -10.42 -16.11
C ASP A 65 -2.58 -9.75 -14.77
N PRO A 66 -3.12 -8.51 -14.77
CA PRO A 66 -3.47 -7.80 -13.55
C PRO A 66 -4.57 -8.49 -12.71
N THR A 67 -5.19 -9.58 -13.17
CA THR A 67 -6.10 -10.36 -12.33
C THR A 67 -5.36 -11.38 -11.46
N ASN A 68 -4.10 -11.67 -11.77
CA ASN A 68 -3.25 -12.56 -11.00
C ASN A 68 -2.40 -11.79 -9.97
N LEU A 69 -2.68 -12.04 -8.69
CA LEU A 69 -1.97 -11.45 -7.55
C LEU A 69 -1.43 -12.55 -6.64
N VAL A 70 -0.29 -12.29 -6.00
CA VAL A 70 0.29 -13.16 -4.97
C VAL A 70 0.59 -12.31 -3.76
N ALA A 71 0.16 -12.80 -2.59
CA ALA A 71 0.48 -12.22 -1.30
C ALA A 71 1.28 -13.23 -0.47
N ALA A 72 2.17 -12.74 0.38
CA ALA A 72 3.03 -13.50 1.27
C ALA A 72 3.03 -12.88 2.65
N TRP A 73 3.29 -13.66 3.70
CA TRP A 73 3.35 -13.17 5.09
C TRP A 73 4.08 -14.14 6.01
N ARG A 74 4.34 -13.72 7.25
CA ARG A 74 4.76 -14.63 8.32
C ARG A 74 3.52 -15.34 8.86
N GLN A 75 3.42 -16.63 8.61
CA GLN A 75 2.34 -17.48 9.15
C GLN A 75 2.75 -18.08 10.48
N PHE A 76 1.88 -18.02 11.47
CA PHE A 76 2.01 -18.68 12.76
C PHE A 76 0.84 -19.66 12.92
N ASP A 77 1.13 -20.90 13.32
CA ASP A 77 0.06 -21.87 13.61
C ASP A 77 -0.69 -21.54 14.90
N SER A 78 -0.08 -20.71 15.78
CA SER A 78 -0.72 -20.26 17.01
C SER A 78 -0.13 -18.95 17.52
N VAL A 79 -0.99 -18.06 18.03
CA VAL A 79 -0.59 -16.87 18.82
C VAL A 79 0.27 -17.21 20.03
N ALA A 80 0.19 -18.45 20.55
CA ALA A 80 0.99 -18.90 21.68
C ALA A 80 2.43 -19.27 21.30
N SER A 81 2.80 -19.19 20.02
CA SER A 81 4.12 -19.54 19.49
C SER A 81 4.78 -18.37 18.77
N SER A 82 6.11 -18.30 18.84
CA SER A 82 6.91 -17.42 17.98
C SER A 82 7.41 -18.11 16.71
N PHE A 83 7.11 -19.41 16.55
CA PHE A 83 7.46 -20.16 15.35
C PHE A 83 6.63 -19.65 14.17
N ARG A 84 7.33 -19.25 13.11
CA ARG A 84 6.73 -18.65 11.93
C ARG A 84 7.28 -19.26 10.66
N GLN A 85 6.41 -19.32 9.67
CA GLN A 85 6.61 -19.97 8.39
C GLN A 85 6.28 -19.01 7.24
N ALA A 86 6.61 -19.43 6.02
CA ALA A 86 6.35 -18.69 4.79
C ALA A 86 4.90 -18.89 4.33
N GLY A 87 3.97 -18.10 4.88
CA GLY A 87 2.58 -18.08 4.42
C GLY A 87 2.45 -17.39 3.06
N TRP A 88 1.53 -17.86 2.22
CA TRP A 88 1.27 -17.25 0.91
C TRP A 88 -0.13 -17.60 0.39
N ALA A 89 -0.71 -16.71 -0.40
CA ALA A 89 -1.94 -16.99 -1.15
C ALA A 89 -1.89 -16.33 -2.53
N TYR A 90 -2.72 -16.81 -3.44
CA TYR A 90 -2.87 -16.23 -4.77
C TYR A 90 -4.32 -15.90 -5.10
N SER A 91 -4.51 -14.94 -5.99
CA SER A 91 -5.78 -14.60 -6.63
C SER A 91 -5.63 -14.70 -8.14
N ALA A 92 -6.73 -15.02 -8.82
CA ALA A 92 -6.86 -15.05 -10.28
C ALA A 92 -8.06 -14.21 -10.77
N ASP A 93 -8.61 -13.36 -9.92
CA ASP A 93 -9.80 -12.54 -10.19
C ASP A 93 -9.66 -11.09 -9.72
N GLY A 94 -8.41 -10.60 -9.62
CA GLY A 94 -8.14 -9.22 -9.20
C GLY A 94 -8.25 -8.99 -7.69
N GLY A 95 -8.15 -10.07 -6.89
CA GLY A 95 -8.22 -10.06 -5.44
C GLY A 95 -9.65 -10.12 -4.88
N ALA A 96 -10.64 -10.49 -5.70
CA ALA A 96 -12.01 -10.70 -5.24
C ALA A 96 -12.14 -12.02 -4.45
N SER A 97 -11.34 -13.02 -4.79
CA SER A 97 -11.16 -14.25 -4.02
C SER A 97 -9.68 -14.67 -3.96
N TRP A 98 -9.35 -15.45 -2.94
CA TRP A 98 -7.98 -15.86 -2.61
C TRP A 98 -7.91 -17.35 -2.32
N HIS A 99 -6.79 -17.96 -2.68
CA HIS A 99 -6.49 -19.36 -2.46
C HIS A 99 -5.25 -19.48 -1.57
N PHE A 100 -5.47 -19.84 -0.30
CA PHE A 100 -4.41 -20.18 0.66
C PHE A 100 -4.24 -21.69 0.73
N SER A 101 -3.02 -22.19 0.54
CA SER A 101 -2.70 -23.63 0.55
C SER A 101 -1.69 -24.03 1.63
N GLY A 102 -1.52 -23.19 2.66
CA GLY A 102 -0.55 -23.39 3.73
C GLY A 102 0.80 -22.71 3.46
N ALA A 103 1.84 -23.19 4.13
CA ALA A 103 3.17 -22.57 4.07
C ALA A 103 4.06 -23.15 2.96
N ILE A 104 4.96 -22.35 2.40
CA ILE A 104 6.10 -22.84 1.63
C ILE A 104 7.03 -23.58 2.59
N THR A 105 7.49 -24.77 2.19
CA THR A 105 8.31 -25.71 3.00
C THR A 105 7.78 -25.87 4.45
N PRO A 106 6.63 -26.53 4.65
CA PRO A 106 6.02 -26.63 5.97
C PRO A 106 6.95 -27.23 7.04
N GLY A 107 7.00 -26.60 8.21
CA GLY A 107 7.87 -27.00 9.33
C GLY A 107 9.26 -26.37 9.34
N GLU A 108 9.64 -25.62 8.29
CA GLU A 108 10.84 -24.79 8.29
C GLU A 108 10.54 -23.38 8.81
N GLY A 109 11.43 -22.85 9.65
CA GLY A 109 11.30 -21.48 10.16
C GLY A 109 11.61 -20.47 9.06
N ARG A 110 10.66 -19.58 8.76
CA ARG A 110 10.82 -18.54 7.72
C ARG A 110 10.23 -17.21 8.14
N SER A 111 10.89 -16.10 7.81
CA SER A 111 10.48 -14.74 8.22
C SER A 111 10.75 -13.71 7.14
N ASN A 112 10.15 -12.52 7.34
CA ASN A 112 10.36 -11.30 6.53
C ASN A 112 10.23 -11.58 5.03
N PRO A 113 9.06 -12.09 4.60
CA PRO A 113 8.87 -12.35 3.20
C PRO A 113 8.80 -11.05 2.41
N THR A 114 9.48 -11.02 1.27
CA THR A 114 9.27 -10.00 0.24
C THR A 114 8.92 -10.67 -1.08
N LEU A 115 8.19 -9.94 -1.94
CA LEU A 115 7.71 -10.42 -3.23
C LEU A 115 8.03 -9.41 -4.33
N ASP A 116 8.41 -9.93 -5.49
CA ASP A 116 8.37 -9.20 -6.77
C ASP A 116 8.13 -10.21 -7.91
N VAL A 117 8.01 -9.71 -9.12
CA VAL A 117 7.63 -10.48 -10.30
C VAL A 117 8.49 -10.07 -11.50
N ASP A 118 8.88 -11.02 -12.34
CA ASP A 118 9.57 -10.70 -13.59
C ASP A 118 8.62 -10.31 -14.73
N ALA A 119 9.20 -9.89 -15.86
CA ALA A 119 8.44 -9.51 -17.05
C ALA A 119 7.66 -10.68 -17.69
N PHE A 120 7.92 -11.93 -17.29
CA PHE A 120 7.21 -13.12 -17.74
C PHE A 120 6.07 -13.54 -16.79
N GLY A 121 5.87 -12.82 -15.69
CA GLY A 121 4.87 -13.16 -14.68
C GLY A 121 5.31 -14.26 -13.72
N HIS A 122 6.60 -14.57 -13.62
CA HIS A 122 7.12 -15.46 -12.59
C HIS A 122 7.31 -14.67 -11.29
N PHE A 123 6.80 -15.20 -10.18
CA PHE A 123 6.90 -14.58 -8.87
C PHE A 123 8.15 -15.05 -8.14
N TYR A 124 8.77 -14.15 -7.40
CA TYR A 124 9.96 -14.39 -6.58
C TYR A 124 9.61 -14.09 -5.14
N PHE A 125 9.70 -15.10 -4.28
CA PHE A 125 9.50 -15.01 -2.85
C PHE A 125 10.85 -15.09 -2.17
N GLN A 126 11.28 -14.00 -1.55
CA GLN A 126 12.44 -14.02 -0.68
C GLN A 126 11.97 -14.30 0.76
N SER A 127 12.70 -15.13 1.51
CA SER A 127 12.54 -15.23 2.96
C SER A 127 13.86 -15.41 3.68
N LEU A 128 13.91 -14.96 4.93
CA LEU A 128 14.92 -15.41 5.89
C LEU A 128 14.57 -16.84 6.28
N HIS A 129 15.51 -17.77 6.15
CA HIS A 129 15.35 -19.17 6.49
C HIS A 129 16.18 -19.49 7.73
N PHE A 130 15.53 -20.07 8.75
CA PHE A 130 16.13 -20.35 10.04
C PHE A 130 16.80 -21.72 10.06
N ASP A 131 17.82 -21.85 10.91
CA ASP A 131 18.38 -23.15 11.25
C ASP A 131 17.31 -24.08 11.89
N PRO A 132 17.53 -25.42 11.90
CA PRO A 132 16.58 -26.36 12.51
C PRO A 132 16.33 -26.15 14.01
N THR A 133 17.20 -25.42 14.70
CA THR A 133 17.03 -25.03 16.11
C THR A 133 16.18 -23.78 16.29
N TYR A 134 15.82 -23.10 15.19
CA TYR A 134 15.06 -21.86 15.15
C TYR A 134 15.70 -20.72 15.96
N THR A 135 17.03 -20.68 15.98
CA THR A 135 17.81 -19.73 16.78
C THR A 135 18.55 -18.70 15.95
N PHE A 136 18.87 -19.03 14.71
CA PHE A 136 19.67 -18.18 13.83
C PHE A 136 19.10 -18.22 12.41
N VAL A 137 19.17 -17.08 11.71
CA VAL A 137 18.90 -17.03 10.26
C VAL A 137 20.06 -17.72 9.56
N GLN A 138 19.83 -18.95 9.12
CA GLN A 138 20.84 -19.76 8.45
C GLN A 138 21.23 -19.13 7.12
N ASP A 139 20.25 -18.66 6.34
CA ASP A 139 20.45 -17.99 5.07
C ASP A 139 19.20 -17.21 4.64
N ILE A 140 19.37 -16.32 3.67
CA ILE A 140 18.33 -15.78 2.82
C ILE A 140 18.14 -16.75 1.66
N GLN A 141 16.89 -17.04 1.32
CA GLN A 141 16.55 -17.86 0.17
C GLN A 141 15.53 -17.16 -0.72
N VAL A 142 15.63 -17.42 -2.02
CA VAL A 142 14.65 -17.01 -3.03
C VAL A 142 13.98 -18.24 -3.62
N ILE A 143 12.66 -18.20 -3.70
CA ILE A 143 11.81 -19.30 -4.14
C ILE A 143 10.93 -18.77 -5.26
N LYS A 144 10.88 -19.47 -6.39
CA LYS A 144 10.18 -18.98 -7.59
C LYS A 144 8.86 -19.70 -7.79
N SER A 145 7.85 -18.98 -8.27
CA SER A 145 6.62 -19.57 -8.81
C SER A 145 6.54 -19.28 -10.30
N LEU A 146 6.26 -20.32 -11.08
CA LEU A 146 6.13 -20.26 -12.54
C LEU A 146 4.66 -20.31 -13.01
N ASP A 147 3.71 -20.45 -12.08
CA ASP A 147 2.30 -20.76 -12.36
C ASP A 147 1.33 -19.80 -11.67
N GLY A 148 1.75 -18.54 -11.51
CA GLY A 148 0.91 -17.47 -10.97
C GLY A 148 0.74 -17.53 -9.45
N GLY A 149 1.73 -18.08 -8.75
CA GLY A 149 1.74 -18.27 -7.30
C GLY A 149 1.32 -19.67 -6.87
N ARG A 150 0.58 -20.44 -7.69
CA ARG A 150 -0.09 -21.70 -7.28
C ARG A 150 0.84 -22.75 -6.68
N GLY A 151 2.07 -22.82 -7.16
CA GLY A 151 3.14 -23.65 -6.64
C GLY A 151 4.47 -22.92 -6.62
N TRP A 152 5.39 -23.45 -5.82
CA TRP A 152 6.72 -22.89 -5.63
C TRP A 152 7.79 -23.94 -5.91
N GLU A 153 8.84 -23.54 -6.60
CA GLU A 153 10.02 -24.36 -6.89
C GLU A 153 10.84 -24.60 -5.61
N ALA A 154 11.93 -25.37 -5.73
CA ALA A 154 12.85 -25.56 -4.61
C ALA A 154 13.52 -24.22 -4.22
N PRO A 155 13.74 -23.96 -2.92
CA PRO A 155 14.46 -22.76 -2.49
C PRO A 155 15.89 -22.69 -3.02
N VAL A 156 16.32 -21.49 -3.42
CA VAL A 156 17.69 -21.20 -3.86
C VAL A 156 18.39 -20.36 -2.81
N HIS A 157 19.56 -20.81 -2.36
CA HIS A 157 20.42 -20.10 -1.41
C HIS A 157 20.91 -18.77 -1.98
N ALA A 158 20.81 -17.71 -1.20
CA ALA A 158 21.14 -16.34 -1.59
C ALA A 158 22.02 -15.61 -0.55
N HIS A 159 22.84 -16.35 0.21
CA HIS A 159 23.69 -15.83 1.29
C HIS A 159 22.89 -15.16 2.42
N GLY A 160 23.48 -14.24 3.18
CA GLY A 160 22.76 -13.45 4.19
C GLY A 160 22.59 -14.18 5.51
N GLU A 161 23.52 -15.05 5.87
CA GLU A 161 23.66 -15.67 7.17
C GLU A 161 23.57 -14.59 8.28
N GLY A 162 22.63 -14.75 9.21
CA GLY A 162 22.37 -13.78 10.29
C GLY A 162 21.70 -12.48 9.88
N GLY A 163 21.38 -12.31 8.59
CA GLY A 163 20.75 -11.11 8.07
C GLY A 163 19.29 -10.94 8.50
N ASP A 164 18.82 -9.71 8.40
CA ASP A 164 17.43 -9.31 8.69
C ASP A 164 16.93 -8.32 7.63
N LYS A 165 15.61 -8.08 7.56
CA LYS A 165 14.96 -7.12 6.64
C LYS A 165 15.47 -7.19 5.20
N ALA A 166 15.61 -8.40 4.69
CA ALA A 166 15.96 -8.61 3.30
C ALA A 166 14.85 -8.08 2.38
N GLN A 167 15.26 -7.37 1.34
CA GLN A 167 14.42 -6.78 0.32
C GLN A 167 14.83 -7.29 -1.05
N LEU A 168 13.87 -7.38 -1.95
CA LEU A 168 14.08 -7.90 -3.29
C LEU A 168 13.52 -6.94 -4.36
N ALA A 169 14.22 -6.86 -5.49
CA ALA A 169 13.71 -6.26 -6.72
C ALA A 169 14.11 -7.11 -7.91
N VAL A 170 13.19 -7.28 -8.85
CA VAL A 170 13.40 -7.99 -10.09
C VAL A 170 13.45 -6.99 -11.23
N ASP A 171 14.53 -7.04 -12.00
CA ASP A 171 14.71 -6.16 -13.16
C ASP A 171 13.71 -6.52 -14.26
N ARG A 172 12.92 -5.51 -14.66
CA ARG A 172 11.95 -5.58 -15.76
C ARG A 172 12.18 -4.47 -16.79
N SER A 173 13.39 -3.92 -16.84
CA SER A 173 13.74 -2.81 -17.73
C SER A 173 13.75 -3.22 -19.21
N GLY A 174 13.83 -4.52 -19.52
CA GLY A 174 14.11 -5.01 -20.87
C GLY A 174 15.54 -4.73 -21.35
N GLY A 175 16.39 -4.17 -20.49
CA GLY A 175 17.80 -3.90 -20.74
C GLY A 175 18.71 -5.10 -20.44
N PRO A 176 20.04 -4.88 -20.38
CA PRO A 176 21.02 -5.94 -20.09
C PRO A 176 20.79 -6.68 -18.77
N GLY A 177 20.14 -6.02 -17.79
CA GLY A 177 19.82 -6.60 -16.50
C GLY A 177 18.48 -7.35 -16.44
N ASP A 178 17.69 -7.41 -17.51
CA ASP A 178 16.33 -7.97 -17.45
C ASP A 178 16.27 -9.40 -16.87
N GLY A 179 15.49 -9.57 -15.81
CA GLY A 179 15.39 -10.82 -15.06
C GLY A 179 16.49 -11.03 -14.01
N HIS A 180 17.43 -10.10 -13.84
CA HIS A 180 18.29 -10.09 -12.67
C HIS A 180 17.45 -9.89 -11.41
N VAL A 181 17.88 -10.52 -10.32
CA VAL A 181 17.23 -10.38 -9.00
C VAL A 181 18.24 -9.75 -8.06
N TYR A 182 17.89 -8.60 -7.49
CA TYR A 182 18.73 -7.86 -6.56
C TYR A 182 18.25 -8.07 -5.13
N LEU A 183 19.19 -8.23 -4.21
CA LEU A 183 18.92 -8.40 -2.78
C LEU A 183 19.74 -7.42 -1.95
N ASN A 184 19.09 -6.81 -0.97
CA ASN A 184 19.72 -6.00 0.07
C ASN A 184 19.14 -6.40 1.43
N TRP A 185 19.97 -6.43 2.47
CA TRP A 185 19.54 -6.77 3.83
C TRP A 185 20.34 -6.00 4.89
N ARG A 186 19.88 -6.02 6.14
CA ARG A 186 20.59 -5.49 7.31
C ARG A 186 21.25 -6.61 8.12
N ASP A 187 22.07 -6.25 9.10
CA ASP A 187 22.86 -7.18 9.95
C ASP A 187 23.77 -8.13 9.16
N CYS A 188 24.36 -7.63 8.07
CA CYS A 188 25.23 -8.43 7.22
C CYS A 188 26.62 -8.68 7.84
N LEU A 189 27.13 -9.89 7.59
CA LEU A 189 28.50 -10.27 7.95
C LEU A 189 29.52 -9.50 7.11
N ASP A 190 30.59 -9.03 7.77
CA ASP A 190 31.68 -8.26 7.17
C ASP A 190 31.22 -7.02 6.36
N GLY A 191 30.04 -6.46 6.65
CA GLY A 191 29.49 -5.30 5.92
C GLY A 191 28.96 -5.61 4.51
N LYS A 192 28.89 -6.89 4.11
CA LYS A 192 28.45 -7.31 2.77
C LYS A 192 26.94 -7.50 2.70
N CYS A 193 26.22 -6.41 2.49
CA CYS A 193 24.76 -6.32 2.58
C CYS A 193 24.04 -6.38 1.22
N PHE A 194 24.72 -6.72 0.13
CA PHE A 194 24.11 -6.78 -1.21
C PHE A 194 24.56 -8.01 -2.00
N SER A 195 23.63 -8.66 -2.69
CA SER A 195 23.92 -9.69 -3.69
C SER A 195 22.96 -9.55 -4.87
N ARG A 196 23.31 -10.15 -6.00
CA ARG A 196 22.43 -10.26 -7.17
C ARG A 196 22.50 -11.64 -7.79
N SER A 197 21.44 -12.02 -8.46
CA SER A 197 21.38 -13.12 -9.40
C SER A 197 21.36 -12.57 -10.82
N LEU A 198 22.14 -13.18 -11.71
CA LEU A 198 22.18 -12.87 -13.15
C LEU A 198 21.31 -13.84 -13.98
N ASP A 199 20.74 -14.85 -13.34
CA ASP A 199 20.15 -16.02 -13.99
C ASP A 199 18.73 -16.32 -13.47
N ARG A 200 17.99 -15.26 -13.13
CA ARG A 200 16.61 -15.33 -12.62
C ARG A 200 16.52 -16.18 -11.36
N ALA A 201 17.36 -15.87 -10.37
CA ALA A 201 17.46 -16.57 -9.09
C ALA A 201 17.74 -18.08 -9.21
N ALA A 202 18.49 -18.53 -10.22
CA ALA A 202 19.00 -19.90 -10.23
C ALA A 202 20.28 -20.01 -9.39
N SER A 203 21.05 -18.92 -9.27
CA SER A 203 22.16 -18.76 -8.34
C SER A 203 22.37 -17.28 -7.99
N PHE A 204 23.10 -17.02 -6.91
CA PHE A 204 23.46 -15.67 -6.45
C PHE A 204 24.97 -15.50 -6.41
N GLU A 205 25.43 -14.30 -6.74
CA GLU A 205 26.83 -13.91 -6.60
C GLU A 205 27.21 -13.73 -5.13
N ALA A 206 28.52 -13.85 -4.83
CA ALA A 206 29.02 -13.58 -3.49
C ALA A 206 28.68 -12.14 -3.05
N PRO A 207 28.27 -11.93 -1.78
CA PRO A 207 27.83 -10.62 -1.33
C PRO A 207 28.95 -9.56 -1.37
N ILE A 208 28.55 -8.31 -1.62
CA ILE A 208 29.45 -7.16 -1.69
C ILE A 208 29.03 -6.09 -0.68
N GLU A 209 29.99 -5.24 -0.31
CA GLU A 209 29.76 -4.08 0.54
C GLU A 209 29.03 -2.96 -0.22
N LEU A 210 28.18 -2.24 0.51
CA LEU A 210 27.61 -0.95 0.12
C LEU A 210 28.40 0.16 0.82
N PRO A 211 28.58 1.35 0.21
CA PRO A 211 29.22 2.47 0.90
C PRO A 211 28.48 2.87 2.19
N GLU A 212 27.14 2.85 2.13
CA GLU A 212 26.25 2.96 3.28
C GLU A 212 25.05 2.04 3.03
N ASN A 213 24.57 1.35 4.06
CA ASN A 213 23.48 0.38 3.93
C ASN A 213 22.11 1.04 4.19
N PRO A 214 21.19 1.07 3.21
CA PRO A 214 19.84 1.64 3.39
C PRO A 214 18.93 0.65 4.11
N THR A 215 19.00 0.56 5.44
CA THR A 215 18.19 -0.38 6.21
C THR A 215 16.72 0.07 6.33
N PHE A 216 15.81 -0.87 6.59
CA PHE A 216 14.35 -0.60 6.71
C PHE A 216 13.82 0.26 5.57
N GLY A 217 14.11 -0.23 4.37
CA GLY A 217 13.91 0.47 3.12
C GLY A 217 13.36 -0.46 2.06
N THR A 218 13.19 0.08 0.86
CA THR A 218 12.73 -0.69 -0.30
C THR A 218 13.60 -0.39 -1.52
N MET A 219 13.55 -1.28 -2.50
CA MET A 219 14.33 -1.17 -3.73
C MET A 219 13.46 -1.29 -4.98
N ARG A 220 13.84 -0.59 -6.05
CA ARG A 220 13.15 -0.58 -7.35
C ARG A 220 14.14 -0.42 -8.49
N VAL A 221 13.82 -1.01 -9.65
CA VAL A 221 14.60 -0.85 -10.88
C VAL A 221 13.87 0.11 -11.81
N GLY A 222 14.57 1.12 -12.31
CA GLY A 222 14.05 2.06 -13.31
C GLY A 222 13.90 1.42 -14.68
N GLY A 223 13.10 2.06 -15.55
CA GLY A 223 12.93 1.61 -16.94
C GLY A 223 14.23 1.69 -17.76
N ASP A 224 15.24 2.40 -17.28
CA ASP A 224 16.59 2.48 -17.83
C ASP A 224 17.54 1.38 -17.30
N GLY A 225 17.08 0.54 -16.38
CA GLY A 225 17.89 -0.49 -15.71
C GLY A 225 18.68 0.00 -14.50
N THR A 226 18.53 1.27 -14.08
CA THR A 226 19.18 1.77 -12.87
C THR A 226 18.51 1.17 -11.63
N LEU A 227 19.29 0.62 -10.71
CA LEU A 227 18.81 0.15 -9.41
C LEU A 227 18.77 1.30 -8.41
N TYR A 228 17.62 1.51 -7.78
CA TYR A 228 17.38 2.52 -6.75
C TYR A 228 16.97 1.87 -5.43
N MET A 229 17.47 2.41 -4.33
CA MET A 229 17.13 2.01 -2.97
C MET A 229 16.95 3.26 -2.11
N ALA A 230 16.04 3.22 -1.15
CA ALA A 230 15.99 4.20 -0.07
C ALA A 230 15.70 3.51 1.25
N GLY A 231 16.30 4.02 2.31
CA GLY A 231 16.24 3.47 3.66
C GLY A 231 16.74 4.47 4.68
N ARG A 232 17.00 4.00 5.89
CA ARG A 232 17.63 4.78 6.94
C ARG A 232 19.10 4.41 7.14
N LEU A 233 19.88 5.37 7.62
CA LEU A 233 21.26 5.16 8.03
C LEU A 233 21.31 4.81 9.52
N GLU A 234 21.39 3.51 9.81
CA GLU A 234 21.52 3.00 11.18
C GLU A 234 22.96 3.15 11.69
N TYR A 235 23.09 3.82 12.84
CA TYR A 235 24.36 3.87 13.57
C TYR A 235 24.42 2.71 14.56
N PRO A 236 25.61 2.17 14.85
CA PRO A 236 25.77 1.01 15.74
C PRO A 236 25.41 1.29 17.20
N TYR A 237 25.16 2.56 17.56
CA TYR A 237 24.77 2.95 18.91
C TYR A 237 23.25 2.99 19.03
N PHE A 238 22.73 2.13 19.89
CA PHE A 238 21.33 2.10 20.29
C PHE A 238 21.19 2.67 21.71
N ASP A 239 20.41 3.72 21.88
CA ASP A 239 20.14 4.32 23.19
C ASP A 239 19.03 3.53 23.90
N GLU A 240 19.42 2.52 24.68
CA GLU A 240 18.49 1.69 25.46
C GLU A 240 17.78 2.47 26.57
N GLU A 241 18.38 3.55 27.07
CA GLU A 241 17.83 4.35 28.18
C GLU A 241 16.80 5.38 27.68
N ASN A 242 16.97 5.89 26.46
CA ASN A 242 16.11 6.89 25.83
C ASN A 242 15.66 6.42 24.45
N MET A 243 14.92 5.31 24.42
CA MET A 243 14.63 4.60 23.18
C MET A 243 13.90 5.44 22.11
N ASP A 244 13.09 6.43 22.51
CA ASP A 244 12.42 7.36 21.60
C ASP A 244 13.40 8.33 20.88
N ARG A 245 14.70 8.29 21.20
CA ARG A 245 15.76 9.09 20.56
C ARG A 245 16.56 8.34 19.51
N ASN A 246 16.21 7.08 19.23
CA ASN A 246 16.82 6.30 18.15
C ASN A 246 16.26 6.76 16.80
N LEU A 247 16.74 7.92 16.38
CA LEU A 247 16.34 8.65 15.20
C LEU A 247 17.48 8.63 14.18
N HIS A 248 17.14 8.30 12.95
CA HIS A 248 18.11 8.05 11.88
C HIS A 248 17.88 9.00 10.70
N LYS A 249 18.96 9.27 9.97
CA LYS A 249 18.88 10.00 8.71
C LYS A 249 18.33 9.09 7.62
N HIS A 250 17.64 9.67 6.66
CA HIS A 250 17.21 8.96 5.46
C HIS A 250 18.31 9.02 4.40
N ILE A 251 18.51 7.92 3.70
CA ILE A 251 19.48 7.84 2.60
C ILE A 251 18.85 7.26 1.34
N PHE A 252 19.31 7.75 0.21
CA PHE A 252 19.06 7.26 -1.12
C PHE A 252 20.35 6.64 -1.68
N VAL A 253 20.22 5.47 -2.29
CA VAL A 253 21.34 4.75 -2.91
C VAL A 253 20.95 4.37 -4.33
N LYS A 254 21.85 4.59 -5.30
CA LYS A 254 21.64 4.16 -6.68
C LYS A 254 22.84 3.45 -7.28
N SER A 255 22.58 2.57 -8.23
CA SER A 255 23.58 1.91 -9.06
C SER A 255 23.15 1.89 -10.52
N THR A 256 23.95 2.52 -11.37
CA THR A 256 23.74 2.56 -12.82
C THR A 256 24.37 1.38 -13.56
N ASN A 257 25.18 0.56 -12.88
CA ASN A 257 25.86 -0.59 -13.46
C ASN A 257 25.48 -1.93 -12.82
N ALA A 258 24.50 -1.96 -11.90
CA ALA A 258 24.02 -3.20 -11.27
C ALA A 258 23.46 -4.22 -12.28
N GLY A 259 22.95 -3.76 -13.43
CA GLY A 259 22.48 -4.63 -14.52
C GLY A 259 23.58 -5.19 -15.42
N ASP A 260 24.83 -4.71 -15.34
CA ASP A 260 25.92 -5.23 -16.18
C ASP A 260 26.51 -6.51 -15.56
N ALA A 261 26.27 -7.65 -16.22
CA ALA A 261 26.77 -8.97 -15.81
C ALA A 261 28.31 -9.08 -15.78
N ASN A 262 29.04 -8.19 -16.45
CA ASN A 262 30.51 -8.24 -16.52
C ASN A 262 31.19 -7.29 -15.53
N GLN A 263 30.42 -6.53 -14.76
CA GLN A 263 30.94 -5.56 -13.80
C GLN A 263 30.47 -5.86 -12.39
N LYS A 264 31.34 -5.58 -11.41
CA LYS A 264 30.93 -5.50 -10.01
C LYS A 264 30.07 -4.24 -9.84
N PRO A 265 28.87 -4.33 -9.25
CA PRO A 265 28.05 -3.16 -8.97
C PRO A 265 28.79 -2.12 -8.13
N THR A 266 28.56 -0.85 -8.46
CA THR A 266 29.03 0.32 -7.70
C THR A 266 27.84 1.19 -7.33
N PHE A 267 27.93 1.88 -6.19
CA PHE A 267 26.80 2.59 -5.61
C PHE A 267 27.16 4.03 -5.26
N GLU A 268 26.24 4.94 -5.55
CA GLU A 268 26.26 6.32 -5.10
C GLU A 268 25.25 6.49 -3.97
N VAL A 269 25.64 7.20 -2.91
CA VAL A 269 24.81 7.43 -1.72
C VAL A 269 24.57 8.93 -1.53
N ARG A 270 23.35 9.29 -1.15
CA ARG A 270 22.97 10.65 -0.77
C ARG A 270 22.10 10.62 0.46
N GLU A 271 22.33 11.56 1.37
CA GLU A 271 21.35 11.88 2.41
C GLU A 271 20.16 12.61 1.75
N ILE A 272 18.95 12.25 2.15
CA ILE A 272 17.71 12.88 1.68
C ILE A 272 16.97 13.48 2.88
N ASP A 273 16.46 14.70 2.70
CA ASP A 273 15.65 15.36 3.72
C ASP A 273 14.19 14.95 3.53
N MET A 274 13.63 14.29 4.54
CA MET A 274 12.21 13.89 4.57
C MET A 274 11.38 14.82 5.47
N GLY A 275 11.93 15.93 5.96
CA GLY A 275 11.23 16.87 6.87
C GLY A 275 11.15 16.38 8.32
N GLY A 276 11.88 15.31 8.63
CA GLY A 276 11.95 14.67 9.94
C GLY A 276 12.95 13.50 9.91
N LEU A 277 13.27 12.95 11.08
CA LEU A 277 14.16 11.80 11.20
C LEU A 277 13.37 10.49 11.17
N ALA A 278 14.01 9.40 10.75
CA ALA A 278 13.43 8.06 10.72
C ALA A 278 13.44 7.45 12.13
N PRO A 279 12.29 7.15 12.76
CA PRO A 279 12.26 6.45 14.03
C PRO A 279 12.56 4.97 13.81
N LEU A 280 13.51 4.43 14.59
CA LEU A 280 13.77 2.98 14.60
C LEU A 280 12.69 2.24 15.39
N PHE A 281 12.51 2.61 16.66
CA PHE A 281 11.48 2.07 17.55
C PHE A 281 10.97 3.19 18.45
N LEU A 282 9.69 3.14 18.80
CA LEU A 282 9.09 4.08 19.76
C LEU A 282 8.54 3.27 20.93
N PHE A 283 8.83 3.65 22.17
CA PHE A 283 8.44 2.82 23.33
C PHE A 283 7.44 3.52 24.24
N ARG A 284 7.24 4.84 24.07
CA ARG A 284 6.14 5.56 24.71
C ARG A 284 4.95 5.71 23.78
N GLN A 285 3.79 5.21 24.24
CA GLN A 285 2.50 5.31 23.55
C GLN A 285 2.54 4.90 22.06
N ASN A 286 3.41 3.95 21.71
CA ASN A 286 3.58 3.50 20.32
C ASN A 286 2.48 2.48 19.95
N PRO A 287 1.77 2.67 18.81
CA PRO A 287 0.88 1.65 18.26
C PRO A 287 1.58 0.31 17.94
N ASN A 288 2.90 0.28 17.80
CA ASN A 288 3.70 -0.89 17.45
C ASN A 288 4.86 -1.16 18.43
N GLN A 289 4.54 -1.39 19.71
CA GLN A 289 5.45 -1.32 20.86
C GLN A 289 6.88 -1.89 20.68
N TYR A 290 7.09 -2.99 19.95
CA TYR A 290 8.42 -3.57 19.67
C TYR A 290 8.73 -3.73 18.17
N GLY A 291 8.03 -2.97 17.32
CA GLY A 291 8.25 -2.93 15.88
C GLY A 291 8.60 -1.51 15.40
N PRO A 292 9.20 -1.39 14.21
CA PRO A 292 9.44 -0.11 13.57
C PRO A 292 8.12 0.52 13.14
N VAL A 293 8.19 1.79 12.74
CA VAL A 293 7.03 2.58 12.31
C VAL A 293 6.81 2.54 10.79
N GLY A 294 7.49 1.63 10.08
CA GLY A 294 7.36 1.39 8.65
C GLY A 294 8.70 1.43 7.92
N ASP A 295 8.71 0.87 6.71
CA ASP A 295 9.87 0.94 5.81
C ASP A 295 9.82 2.21 4.96
N VAL A 296 10.99 2.75 4.62
CA VAL A 296 11.12 3.83 3.64
C VAL A 296 10.72 3.29 2.25
N GLN A 297 9.68 3.88 1.66
CA GLN A 297 9.12 3.47 0.39
C GLN A 297 9.80 4.21 -0.76
N MET A 298 10.33 3.46 -1.74
CA MET A 298 10.89 3.94 -2.99
C MET A 298 9.98 3.52 -4.15
N ALA A 299 9.70 4.45 -5.05
CA ALA A 299 8.99 4.15 -6.29
C ALA A 299 9.63 4.88 -7.48
N VAL A 300 9.48 4.28 -8.66
CA VAL A 300 9.86 4.87 -9.95
C VAL A 300 8.62 4.99 -10.81
N ASN A 301 8.43 6.15 -11.42
CA ASN A 301 7.35 6.33 -12.38
C ASN A 301 7.67 5.63 -13.71
N SER A 302 7.04 4.49 -13.95
CA SER A 302 7.16 3.74 -15.21
C SER A 302 6.12 4.15 -16.26
N ALA A 303 5.17 5.03 -15.92
CA ALA A 303 4.15 5.49 -16.85
C ALA A 303 4.77 6.28 -18.00
N ILE A 304 4.33 5.99 -19.23
CA ILE A 304 4.78 6.70 -20.43
C ILE A 304 4.26 8.13 -20.37
N GLY A 305 5.15 9.12 -20.39
CA GLY A 305 4.78 10.53 -20.35
C GLY A 305 5.91 11.43 -19.89
N ALA A 306 5.57 12.70 -19.63
CA ALA A 306 6.55 13.73 -19.26
C ALA A 306 7.29 13.45 -17.94
N ARG A 307 6.71 12.62 -17.07
CA ARG A 307 7.25 12.26 -15.75
C ARG A 307 7.87 10.86 -15.70
N GLN A 308 8.04 10.20 -16.85
CA GLN A 308 8.65 8.87 -16.89
C GLN A 308 10.06 8.92 -16.30
N GLY A 309 10.35 8.00 -15.37
CA GLY A 309 11.63 7.93 -14.66
C GLY A 309 11.75 8.86 -13.44
N GLU A 310 10.73 9.65 -13.12
CA GLU A 310 10.71 10.36 -11.83
C GLU A 310 10.75 9.39 -10.66
N LEU A 311 11.49 9.77 -9.62
CA LEU A 311 11.66 9.00 -8.40
C LEU A 311 10.83 9.61 -7.28
N TYR A 312 10.26 8.75 -6.45
CA TYR A 312 9.44 9.15 -5.31
C TYR A 312 9.88 8.41 -4.06
N VAL A 313 9.95 9.13 -2.94
CA VAL A 313 10.21 8.56 -1.62
C VAL A 313 9.11 8.97 -0.67
N LEU A 314 8.57 8.00 0.06
CA LEU A 314 7.61 8.22 1.15
C LEU A 314 8.11 7.52 2.42
N ALA A 315 8.05 8.21 3.54
CA ALA A 315 8.48 7.66 4.82
C ALA A 315 7.62 8.19 5.98
N THR A 316 7.49 7.37 7.01
CA THR A 316 7.05 7.82 8.32
C THR A 316 8.21 8.49 9.04
N VAL A 317 8.01 9.72 9.52
CA VAL A 317 9.04 10.55 10.14
C VAL A 317 8.62 11.03 11.52
N ASP A 318 9.59 11.27 12.40
CA ASP A 318 9.45 12.12 13.60
C ASP A 318 9.62 13.59 13.16
N PRO A 319 8.53 14.37 13.04
CA PRO A 319 8.59 15.73 12.53
C PRO A 319 9.06 16.71 13.60
N SER A 320 9.48 17.91 13.19
CA SER A 320 9.80 18.95 14.17
C SER A 320 8.53 19.40 14.92
N GLY A 321 8.56 19.36 16.25
CA GLY A 321 7.48 19.88 17.08
C GLY A 321 6.86 18.81 17.97
N PRO A 322 5.61 19.00 18.42
CA PRO A 322 4.92 18.08 19.33
C PRO A 322 4.10 16.99 18.62
N ASP A 323 4.10 16.92 17.29
CA ASP A 323 3.40 15.84 16.57
C ASP A 323 4.15 14.52 16.75
N ASN A 324 3.45 13.40 16.90
CA ASN A 324 4.15 12.13 17.17
C ASN A 324 4.86 11.61 15.93
N LEU A 325 4.14 11.46 14.82
CA LEU A 325 4.65 10.98 13.54
C LEU A 325 3.84 11.54 12.39
N ASP A 326 4.52 11.84 11.28
CA ASP A 326 3.91 12.25 10.02
C ASP A 326 4.32 11.31 8.88
N VAL A 327 3.52 11.28 7.81
CA VAL A 327 3.85 10.61 6.55
C VAL A 327 4.31 11.68 5.56
N ASN A 328 5.59 11.69 5.24
CA ASN A 328 6.19 12.69 4.36
C ASN A 328 6.64 12.09 3.03
N PHE A 329 6.67 12.96 2.01
CA PHE A 329 6.97 12.63 0.63
C PHE A 329 7.99 13.60 0.02
N ILE A 330 8.89 13.09 -0.81
CA ILE A 330 9.75 13.86 -1.71
C ILE A 330 9.80 13.24 -3.11
N ARG A 331 10.17 14.06 -4.10
CA ARG A 331 10.38 13.61 -5.48
C ARG A 331 11.69 14.08 -6.08
N SER A 332 12.18 13.35 -7.07
CA SER A 332 13.30 13.73 -7.92
C SER A 332 12.95 13.55 -9.39
N SER A 333 13.37 14.52 -10.21
CA SER A 333 13.20 14.51 -11.67
C SER A 333 14.52 14.35 -12.44
N ASP A 334 15.63 14.16 -11.71
CA ASP A 334 16.99 14.12 -12.25
C ASP A 334 17.76 12.85 -11.83
N GLY A 335 17.04 11.75 -11.58
CA GLY A 335 17.64 10.46 -11.22
C GLY A 335 18.25 10.44 -9.83
N GLY A 336 17.66 11.20 -8.89
CA GLY A 336 18.04 11.26 -7.49
C GLY A 336 19.23 12.17 -7.20
N GLU A 337 19.61 13.04 -8.15
CA GLU A 337 20.67 14.02 -7.94
C GLU A 337 20.23 15.14 -7.00
N THR A 338 19.00 15.63 -7.19
CA THR A 338 18.33 16.60 -6.33
C THR A 338 16.90 16.15 -5.99
N TRP A 339 16.39 16.67 -4.88
CA TRP A 339 15.09 16.32 -4.33
C TRP A 339 14.26 17.58 -4.02
N SER A 340 12.93 17.47 -4.14
CA SER A 340 12.01 18.52 -3.72
C SER A 340 12.09 18.79 -2.21
N ALA A 341 11.53 19.92 -1.77
CA ALA A 341 11.20 20.07 -0.36
C ALA A 341 10.22 18.96 0.09
N PRO A 342 10.29 18.49 1.35
CA PRO A 342 9.34 17.54 1.92
C PRO A 342 7.90 18.08 1.90
N ILE A 343 6.96 17.19 1.59
CA ILE A 343 5.52 17.45 1.68
C ILE A 343 4.92 16.44 2.67
N ARG A 344 4.19 16.94 3.67
CA ARG A 344 3.37 16.12 4.56
C ARG A 344 2.10 15.68 3.82
N VAL A 345 1.85 14.37 3.77
CA VAL A 345 0.71 13.76 3.05
C VAL A 345 -0.52 13.67 3.94
N ASN A 346 -0.35 13.40 5.24
CA ASN A 346 -1.45 13.35 6.19
C ASN A 346 -2.00 14.76 6.49
N ASP A 347 -3.32 14.93 6.47
CA ASP A 347 -4.05 16.19 6.64
C ASP A 347 -4.76 16.32 8.01
N ASP A 348 -4.42 15.47 8.97
CA ASP A 348 -4.94 15.59 10.32
C ASP A 348 -4.44 16.86 11.03
N THR A 349 -5.10 17.22 12.13
CA THR A 349 -4.70 18.41 12.89
C THR A 349 -3.33 18.17 13.53
N PRO A 350 -2.29 18.95 13.21
CA PRO A 350 -0.97 18.74 13.80
C PRO A 350 -1.01 18.86 15.32
N ALA A 351 -0.16 18.10 16.01
CA ALA A 351 -0.06 18.11 17.48
C ALA A 351 -1.30 17.59 18.22
N ALA A 352 -2.18 16.85 17.55
CA ALA A 352 -3.36 16.24 18.16
C ALA A 352 -3.05 14.90 18.89
N ASN A 353 -1.78 14.52 18.99
CA ASN A 353 -1.30 13.24 19.52
C ASN A 353 -1.76 12.02 18.71
N HIS A 354 -2.00 12.20 17.41
CA HIS A 354 -2.23 11.08 16.49
C HIS A 354 -0.90 10.43 16.12
N TRP A 355 -0.98 9.21 15.60
CA TRP A 355 0.15 8.49 15.03
C TRP A 355 -0.17 8.18 13.57
N ASN A 356 0.62 8.71 12.63
CA ASN A 356 0.50 8.44 11.21
C ASN A 356 1.74 7.62 10.78
N TRP A 357 1.57 6.31 10.62
CA TRP A 357 2.68 5.36 10.56
C TRP A 357 2.41 4.22 9.57
N PHE A 358 3.40 3.37 9.28
CA PHE A 358 3.28 2.31 8.26
C PHE A 358 2.88 2.86 6.89
N GLY A 359 3.57 3.91 6.46
CA GLY A 359 3.39 4.48 5.12
C GLY A 359 3.72 3.46 4.02
N MET A 360 2.81 3.34 3.05
CA MET A 360 2.91 2.48 1.87
C MET A 360 2.72 3.36 0.64
N MET A 361 3.48 3.10 -0.43
CA MET A 361 3.39 3.89 -1.66
C MET A 361 3.56 3.04 -2.92
N GLY A 362 2.83 3.40 -3.97
CA GLY A 362 2.95 2.83 -5.30
C GLY A 362 2.68 3.86 -6.40
N VAL A 363 3.09 3.54 -7.63
CA VAL A 363 2.81 4.36 -8.81
C VAL A 363 2.08 3.52 -9.84
N ALA A 364 0.90 3.97 -10.24
CA ALA A 364 0.06 3.31 -11.20
C ALA A 364 0.62 3.43 -12.63
N PRO A 365 0.23 2.53 -13.56
CA PRO A 365 0.61 2.62 -14.97
C PRO A 365 0.17 3.92 -15.68
N ASN A 366 -0.79 4.66 -15.12
CA ASN A 366 -1.24 5.97 -15.60
C ASN A 366 -0.55 7.15 -14.87
N GLY A 367 0.46 6.89 -14.05
CA GLY A 367 1.26 7.91 -13.35
C GLY A 367 0.61 8.46 -12.08
N ARG A 368 -0.53 7.92 -11.62
CA ARG A 368 -1.10 8.21 -10.31
C ARG A 368 -0.19 7.66 -9.22
N ILE A 369 0.06 8.45 -8.18
CA ILE A 369 0.71 7.97 -6.95
C ILE A 369 -0.38 7.64 -5.95
N ASP A 370 -0.31 6.47 -5.32
CA ASP A 370 -1.22 6.04 -4.25
C ASP A 370 -0.43 5.89 -2.96
N ALA A 371 -0.94 6.45 -1.87
CA ALA A 371 -0.37 6.32 -0.53
C ALA A 371 -1.40 5.82 0.47
N VAL A 372 -1.02 4.84 1.30
CA VAL A 372 -1.84 4.31 2.40
C VAL A 372 -1.01 4.25 3.67
N TRP A 373 -1.59 4.55 4.83
CA TRP A 373 -0.91 4.45 6.12
C TRP A 373 -1.89 4.09 7.24
N TYR A 374 -1.33 3.67 8.38
CA TYR A 374 -2.05 3.43 9.63
C TYR A 374 -2.17 4.75 10.38
N ASP A 375 -3.37 5.02 10.87
CA ASP A 375 -3.71 6.31 11.46
C ASP A 375 -4.55 6.12 12.72
N THR A 376 -4.22 6.83 13.80
CA THR A 376 -4.99 6.77 15.05
C THR A 376 -5.97 7.94 15.20
N ARG A 377 -6.12 8.84 14.21
CA ARG A 377 -6.89 10.09 14.34
C ARG A 377 -8.36 9.93 14.71
N ASP A 378 -8.97 8.83 14.32
CA ASP A 378 -10.38 8.52 14.64
C ASP A 378 -10.55 7.77 15.96
N SER A 379 -9.48 7.70 16.75
CA SER A 379 -9.45 7.05 18.05
C SER A 379 -8.83 7.97 19.10
N ASN A 380 -9.33 7.87 20.33
CA ASN A 380 -8.69 8.49 21.50
C ASN A 380 -7.59 7.60 22.11
N SER A 381 -7.12 6.59 21.38
CA SER A 381 -6.15 5.59 21.83
C SER A 381 -5.12 5.32 20.74
N TYR A 382 -3.84 5.44 21.10
CA TYR A 382 -2.69 5.07 20.25
C TYR A 382 -2.69 3.59 19.84
N ARG A 383 -3.50 2.74 20.49
CA ARG A 383 -3.60 1.31 20.19
C ARG A 383 -4.53 1.02 19.02
N VAL A 384 -5.41 1.94 18.67
CA VAL A 384 -6.48 1.68 17.69
C VAL A 384 -6.16 2.48 16.44
N SER A 385 -5.81 1.76 15.38
CA SER A 385 -5.50 2.34 14.07
C SER A 385 -6.62 2.05 13.06
N GLN A 386 -6.66 2.86 12.02
CA GLN A 386 -7.46 2.68 10.81
C GLN A 386 -6.58 3.00 9.61
N LEU A 387 -6.83 2.39 8.45
CA LEU A 387 -6.13 2.77 7.24
C LEU A 387 -6.70 4.06 6.66
N TYR A 388 -5.81 4.94 6.26
CA TYR A 388 -6.11 6.13 5.48
C TYR A 388 -5.43 6.07 4.11
N TYR A 389 -6.09 6.65 3.11
CA TYR A 389 -5.67 6.69 1.71
C TYR A 389 -5.63 8.13 1.19
N SER A 390 -4.63 8.42 0.36
CA SER A 390 -4.55 9.63 -0.45
C SER A 390 -3.84 9.33 -1.77
N TYR A 391 -4.11 10.12 -2.81
CA TYR A 391 -3.52 9.95 -4.13
C TYR A 391 -3.11 11.27 -4.76
N SER A 392 -2.21 11.21 -5.74
CA SER A 392 -1.70 12.35 -6.49
C SER A 392 -1.66 12.08 -7.99
N TRP A 393 -2.09 13.06 -8.79
CA TRP A 393 -2.05 13.02 -10.26
C TRP A 393 -0.95 13.90 -10.86
N ASP A 394 -0.26 14.70 -10.05
CA ASP A 394 0.71 15.71 -10.49
C ASP A 394 2.15 15.42 -10.04
N GLY A 395 2.46 14.13 -9.82
CA GLY A 395 3.77 13.67 -9.38
C GLY A 395 4.05 14.02 -7.92
N GLY A 396 3.04 14.01 -7.06
CA GLY A 396 3.14 14.28 -5.62
C GLY A 396 3.27 15.76 -5.26
N SER A 397 2.96 16.66 -6.20
CA SER A 397 2.94 18.10 -5.95
C SER A 397 1.75 18.51 -5.08
N THR A 398 0.61 17.87 -5.30
CA THR A 398 -0.60 17.98 -4.50
C THR A 398 -1.17 16.59 -4.23
N TRP A 399 -1.94 16.47 -3.16
CA TRP A 399 -2.52 15.22 -2.69
C TRP A 399 -4.02 15.39 -2.45
N SER A 400 -4.78 14.34 -2.72
CA SER A 400 -6.21 14.30 -2.42
C SER A 400 -6.45 14.42 -0.90
N LYS A 401 -7.64 14.89 -0.53
CA LYS A 401 -8.11 14.79 0.86
C LYS A 401 -7.94 13.35 1.36
N ASN A 402 -7.48 13.19 2.60
CA ASN A 402 -7.31 11.87 3.18
C ASN A 402 -8.68 11.21 3.42
N GLN A 403 -8.75 9.92 3.14
CA GLN A 403 -9.97 9.12 3.29
C GLN A 403 -9.68 7.88 4.13
N ALA A 404 -10.51 7.64 5.14
CA ALA A 404 -10.50 6.36 5.85
C ALA A 404 -11.02 5.23 4.94
N VAL A 405 -10.31 4.11 4.89
CA VAL A 405 -10.59 3.01 3.92
C VAL A 405 -10.73 1.63 4.56
N SER A 406 -10.64 1.53 5.89
CA SER A 406 -10.81 0.26 6.61
C SER A 406 -11.68 0.46 7.85
N GLN A 407 -12.12 -0.62 8.49
CA GLN A 407 -12.59 -0.51 9.89
C GLN A 407 -11.39 -0.25 10.81
N SER A 408 -11.63 0.33 11.99
CA SER A 408 -10.61 0.48 13.02
C SER A 408 -10.30 -0.87 13.69
N PHE A 409 -9.06 -1.06 14.15
CA PHE A 409 -8.60 -2.28 14.81
C PHE A 409 -7.54 -1.98 15.87
N ASP A 410 -7.47 -2.81 16.91
CA ASP A 410 -6.48 -2.67 18.00
C ASP A 410 -5.18 -3.38 17.62
N THR A 411 -4.08 -2.64 17.49
CA THR A 411 -2.78 -3.16 17.06
C THR A 411 -2.04 -3.93 18.15
N THR A 412 -2.59 -3.99 19.37
CA THR A 412 -1.93 -4.57 20.55
C THR A 412 -2.52 -5.89 21.01
N ILE A 413 -3.51 -6.44 20.29
CA ILE A 413 -4.14 -7.71 20.67
C ILE A 413 -3.46 -8.90 19.99
N ALA A 414 -3.44 -10.02 20.72
CA ALA A 414 -3.06 -11.36 20.24
C ALA A 414 -1.78 -11.40 19.39
N SER A 415 -0.77 -10.64 19.82
CA SER A 415 0.57 -10.73 19.24
C SER A 415 1.13 -12.14 19.42
N PRO A 416 1.73 -12.75 18.38
CA PRO A 416 2.48 -13.99 18.52
C PRO A 416 3.44 -13.93 19.70
N HIS A 417 3.62 -15.06 20.39
CA HIS A 417 4.32 -15.10 21.67
C HIS A 417 5.65 -14.33 21.66
N GLY A 418 5.73 -13.28 22.48
CA GLY A 418 6.92 -12.46 22.65
C GLY A 418 7.18 -11.40 21.56
N SER A 419 6.32 -11.24 20.55
CA SER A 419 6.52 -10.23 19.51
C SER A 419 6.08 -8.82 19.93
N LEU A 420 4.95 -8.71 20.66
CA LEU A 420 4.35 -7.45 21.12
C LEU A 420 4.35 -6.33 20.04
N LYS A 421 4.07 -6.72 18.79
CA LYS A 421 4.03 -5.88 17.60
C LYS A 421 3.07 -6.47 16.57
N ILE A 422 2.51 -5.63 15.70
CA ILE A 422 1.61 -6.06 14.62
C ILE A 422 2.36 -6.46 13.33
N GLY A 423 3.68 -6.45 13.40
CA GLY A 423 4.56 -6.61 12.24
C GLY A 423 5.37 -5.34 12.04
N ASP A 424 6.08 -5.30 10.91
CA ASP A 424 7.06 -4.27 10.57
C ASP A 424 6.97 -3.85 9.08
N ALA A 425 6.22 -4.59 8.27
CA ALA A 425 6.16 -4.45 6.82
C ALA A 425 4.72 -4.62 6.32
N THR A 426 4.36 -3.84 5.30
CA THR A 426 3.08 -3.86 4.60
C THR A 426 3.33 -3.40 3.18
N THR A 427 2.49 -3.81 2.23
CA THR A 427 2.75 -3.50 0.81
C THR A 427 1.51 -2.95 0.11
N LEU A 428 1.76 -1.96 -0.75
CA LEU A 428 0.80 -1.42 -1.70
C LEU A 428 1.37 -1.58 -3.11
N VAL A 429 0.55 -2.05 -4.05
CA VAL A 429 0.85 -2.06 -5.49
C VAL A 429 -0.25 -1.32 -6.24
N SER A 430 0.13 -0.20 -6.87
CA SER A 430 -0.79 0.60 -7.67
C SER A 430 -1.16 -0.06 -8.99
N ARG A 431 -2.42 0.12 -9.38
CA ARG A 431 -3.06 -0.36 -10.61
C ARG A 431 -3.65 0.85 -11.35
N ALA A 432 -4.03 0.66 -12.61
CA ALA A 432 -4.67 1.74 -13.37
C ALA A 432 -5.95 2.24 -12.68
N ASP A 433 -6.74 1.33 -12.11
CA ASP A 433 -8.07 1.56 -11.52
C ASP A 433 -8.08 1.79 -10.00
N GLY A 434 -6.92 1.82 -9.34
CA GLY A 434 -6.80 1.96 -7.88
C GLY A 434 -5.49 1.38 -7.38
N ALA A 435 -5.42 0.93 -6.14
CA ALA A 435 -4.28 0.21 -5.60
C ALA A 435 -4.72 -1.00 -4.79
N SER A 436 -3.89 -2.04 -4.83
CA SER A 436 -4.03 -3.25 -4.03
C SER A 436 -3.12 -3.16 -2.81
N VAL A 437 -3.70 -3.37 -1.63
CA VAL A 437 -3.03 -3.28 -0.33
C VAL A 437 -3.09 -4.63 0.34
N ALA A 438 -1.96 -5.11 0.86
CA ALA A 438 -1.90 -6.21 1.81
C ALA A 438 -1.41 -5.66 3.15
N TYR A 439 -2.20 -5.85 4.20
CA TYR A 439 -1.94 -5.26 5.51
C TYR A 439 -2.36 -6.21 6.65
N THR A 440 -1.83 -5.97 7.85
CA THR A 440 -2.19 -6.74 9.05
C THR A 440 -3.22 -6.00 9.88
N ALA A 441 -4.31 -6.67 10.26
CA ALA A 441 -5.31 -6.12 11.18
C ALA A 441 -5.81 -7.19 12.15
N THR A 442 -6.65 -6.79 13.11
CA THR A 442 -7.07 -7.66 14.22
C THR A 442 -8.59 -7.79 14.36
N TYR A 443 -9.32 -7.76 13.24
CA TYR A 443 -10.78 -7.74 13.27
C TYR A 443 -11.41 -8.96 13.93
N ASN A 444 -10.72 -10.11 13.90
CA ASN A 444 -11.21 -11.37 14.48
C ASN A 444 -10.71 -11.65 15.90
N GLY A 445 -9.84 -10.79 16.45
CA GLY A 445 -9.26 -10.96 17.77
C GLY A 445 -7.84 -11.54 17.77
N GLU A 446 -7.32 -11.95 16.61
CA GLU A 446 -5.92 -12.27 16.33
C GLU A 446 -5.36 -11.43 15.18
N GLN A 447 -4.05 -11.52 14.91
CA GLN A 447 -3.46 -10.84 13.76
C GLN A 447 -3.72 -11.63 12.50
N ASP A 448 -4.37 -11.01 11.52
CA ASP A 448 -4.68 -11.59 10.23
C ASP A 448 -4.18 -10.70 9.10
N VAL A 449 -3.95 -11.30 7.94
CA VAL A 449 -3.61 -10.57 6.72
C VAL A 449 -4.87 -10.33 5.91
N TYR A 450 -5.07 -9.07 5.56
CA TYR A 450 -6.19 -8.61 4.75
C TYR A 450 -5.69 -8.04 3.42
N TYR A 451 -6.39 -8.40 2.36
CA TYR A 451 -6.36 -7.72 1.09
C TYR A 451 -7.40 -6.61 1.06
N LEU A 452 -7.02 -5.43 0.57
CA LEU A 452 -7.91 -4.30 0.35
C LEU A 452 -7.62 -3.67 -1.00
N LYS A 453 -8.66 -3.39 -1.79
CA LYS A 453 -8.58 -2.53 -2.96
C LYS A 453 -9.02 -1.12 -2.59
N VAL A 454 -8.10 -0.16 -2.67
CA VAL A 454 -8.38 1.28 -2.54
C VAL A 454 -8.42 1.93 -3.91
N PHE A 455 -9.12 3.05 -4.05
CA PHE A 455 -9.22 3.76 -5.33
C PHE A 455 -9.67 5.20 -5.10
N PRO A 456 -9.31 6.14 -6.00
CA PRO A 456 -9.88 7.48 -6.02
C PRO A 456 -11.41 7.40 -6.11
N ASP A 457 -12.12 8.03 -5.18
CA ASP A 457 -13.60 8.10 -5.16
C ASP A 457 -14.00 9.44 -4.54
N CYS A 458 -13.64 10.53 -5.21
CA CYS A 458 -13.82 11.88 -4.67
C CYS A 458 -15.29 12.29 -4.53
N ASN A 459 -16.18 11.67 -5.31
CA ASN A 459 -17.63 11.88 -5.27
C ASN A 459 -18.36 10.90 -4.32
N ALA A 460 -17.63 9.96 -3.71
CA ALA A 460 -18.11 8.95 -2.77
C ALA A 460 -19.26 8.07 -3.32
N ASN A 461 -19.22 7.75 -4.61
CA ASN A 461 -20.23 6.92 -5.26
C ASN A 461 -19.90 5.40 -5.21
N GLY A 462 -18.73 5.04 -4.69
CA GLY A 462 -18.24 3.68 -4.56
C GLY A 462 -17.60 3.08 -5.80
N TRP A 463 -17.33 3.90 -6.81
CA TRP A 463 -16.60 3.56 -8.03
C TRP A 463 -15.30 4.34 -8.10
N SER A 464 -14.34 3.80 -8.84
CA SER A 464 -13.11 4.55 -9.08
C SER A 464 -13.39 5.75 -9.98
N ASP A 465 -12.90 6.94 -9.59
CA ASP A 465 -12.91 8.14 -10.43
C ASP A 465 -12.28 7.87 -11.81
N VAL A 466 -11.25 7.01 -11.87
CA VAL A 466 -10.62 6.60 -13.13
C VAL A 466 -11.60 5.87 -14.04
N ALA A 467 -12.38 4.94 -13.45
CA ALA A 467 -13.38 4.20 -14.19
C ALA A 467 -14.54 5.12 -14.60
N ASP A 468 -14.96 6.03 -13.72
CA ASP A 468 -16.04 6.96 -14.01
C ASP A 468 -15.69 7.91 -15.15
N VAL A 469 -14.49 8.48 -15.18
CA VAL A 469 -14.03 9.32 -16.30
C VAL A 469 -13.89 8.50 -17.58
N ALA A 470 -13.27 7.31 -17.52
CA ALA A 470 -13.07 6.46 -18.68
C ALA A 470 -14.40 5.98 -19.32
N GLU A 471 -15.38 5.67 -18.48
CA GLU A 471 -16.73 5.26 -18.89
C GLU A 471 -17.67 6.45 -19.13
N ARG A 472 -17.18 7.69 -18.96
CA ARG A 472 -17.95 8.92 -19.17
C ARG A 472 -19.18 9.02 -18.28
N ARG A 473 -19.08 8.53 -17.05
CA ARG A 473 -20.13 8.69 -16.02
C ARG A 473 -20.07 10.07 -15.37
N VAL A 474 -18.91 10.73 -15.44
CA VAL A 474 -18.62 12.09 -14.97
C VAL A 474 -17.76 12.83 -16.01
N GLY A 475 -17.77 14.16 -15.97
CA GLY A 475 -16.88 15.03 -16.74
C GLY A 475 -15.46 15.12 -16.19
N ASP A 476 -14.51 15.37 -17.10
CA ASP A 476 -13.13 15.79 -16.83
C ASP A 476 -12.72 16.74 -17.96
N THR A 477 -13.21 17.98 -17.88
CA THR A 477 -13.11 18.97 -18.96
C THR A 477 -11.69 19.52 -19.10
N ASN A 478 -10.94 19.57 -18.00
CA ASN A 478 -9.56 20.06 -17.98
C ASN A 478 -8.52 18.95 -18.19
N THR A 479 -8.97 17.68 -18.29
CA THR A 479 -8.16 16.48 -18.55
C THR A 479 -7.10 16.22 -17.48
N ASN A 480 -7.37 16.59 -16.23
CA ASN A 480 -6.45 16.42 -15.11
C ASN A 480 -6.65 15.10 -14.33
N HIS A 481 -7.56 14.23 -14.80
CA HIS A 481 -7.94 12.94 -14.20
C HIS A 481 -8.75 13.02 -12.90
N ILE A 482 -9.20 14.22 -12.52
CA ILE A 482 -10.12 14.43 -11.41
C ILE A 482 -11.50 14.74 -12.00
N PRO A 483 -12.57 14.06 -11.55
CA PRO A 483 -13.92 14.41 -11.97
C PRO A 483 -14.23 15.89 -11.70
N ASP A 484 -14.79 16.60 -12.69
CA ASP A 484 -15.12 18.02 -12.61
C ASP A 484 -16.02 18.34 -11.38
N VAL A 485 -16.91 17.40 -11.04
CA VAL A 485 -17.82 17.45 -9.87
C VAL A 485 -17.07 17.53 -8.53
N CYS A 486 -15.82 17.08 -8.49
CA CYS A 486 -14.96 17.10 -7.30
C CYS A 486 -14.07 18.35 -7.24
N GLU A 487 -14.07 19.17 -8.28
CA GLU A 487 -13.21 20.34 -8.39
C GLU A 487 -13.99 21.64 -8.25
N THR A 488 -13.31 22.72 -7.90
CA THR A 488 -13.88 24.07 -7.95
C THR A 488 -13.48 24.74 -9.26
N ILE A 489 -14.11 24.31 -10.35
CA ILE A 489 -13.89 24.84 -11.71
C ILE A 489 -15.16 25.41 -12.31
N THR A 490 -15.04 26.08 -13.46
CA THR A 490 -16.17 26.49 -14.30
C THR A 490 -16.20 25.63 -15.55
N VAL A 491 -17.29 24.91 -15.75
CA VAL A 491 -17.49 24.05 -16.92
C VAL A 491 -18.30 24.83 -17.97
N ALA A 492 -17.73 24.98 -19.17
CA ALA A 492 -18.39 25.74 -20.23
C ALA A 492 -19.57 24.94 -20.80
N GLY A 493 -20.79 25.42 -20.58
CA GLY A 493 -22.01 24.75 -21.01
C GLY A 493 -22.77 24.05 -19.89
N ASP A 494 -22.22 24.01 -18.68
CA ASP A 494 -22.98 23.66 -17.47
C ASP A 494 -23.95 24.81 -17.13
N LEU A 495 -25.24 24.54 -17.25
CA LEU A 495 -26.34 25.49 -17.10
C LEU A 495 -27.16 25.26 -15.83
N ASP A 496 -27.04 24.09 -15.20
CA ASP A 496 -27.73 23.77 -13.95
C ASP A 496 -26.83 23.83 -12.70
N GLY A 497 -25.52 23.98 -12.90
CA GLY A 497 -24.52 24.23 -11.87
C GLY A 497 -23.99 22.96 -11.22
N ASP A 498 -24.19 21.79 -11.82
CA ASP A 498 -23.71 20.50 -11.30
C ASP A 498 -22.26 20.16 -11.68
N ARG A 499 -21.60 21.04 -12.47
CA ARG A 499 -20.23 20.90 -12.98
C ARG A 499 -20.05 19.74 -13.95
N ASP A 500 -21.11 19.35 -14.63
CA ASP A 500 -21.08 18.41 -15.74
C ASP A 500 -21.78 19.05 -16.95
N VAL A 501 -21.53 18.56 -18.16
CA VAL A 501 -22.37 18.91 -19.32
C VAL A 501 -23.13 17.67 -19.72
N ASP A 502 -24.42 17.64 -19.40
CA ASP A 502 -25.26 16.49 -19.60
C ASP A 502 -26.65 16.82 -20.19
N GLN A 503 -27.56 15.83 -20.15
CA GLN A 503 -28.89 15.96 -20.73
C GLN A 503 -29.72 17.07 -20.03
N ALA A 504 -29.48 17.36 -18.76
CA ALA A 504 -30.14 18.43 -18.02
C ALA A 504 -29.82 19.81 -18.62
N ASP A 505 -28.57 20.06 -19.01
CA ASP A 505 -28.16 21.31 -19.66
C ASP A 505 -28.76 21.43 -21.07
N VAL A 506 -28.73 20.34 -21.83
CA VAL A 506 -29.37 20.30 -23.15
C VAL A 506 -30.87 20.58 -23.02
N ASN A 507 -31.54 19.98 -22.04
CA ASN A 507 -32.95 20.23 -21.74
C ASN A 507 -33.21 21.68 -21.31
N PHE A 508 -32.28 22.30 -20.57
CA PHE A 508 -32.36 23.71 -20.19
C PHE A 508 -32.35 24.63 -21.42
N VAL A 509 -31.48 24.35 -22.41
CA VAL A 509 -31.48 25.08 -23.70
C VAL A 509 -32.77 24.81 -24.49
N ILE A 510 -33.19 23.55 -24.59
CA ILE A 510 -34.41 23.15 -25.32
C ILE A 510 -35.64 23.85 -24.74
N ALA A 511 -35.75 23.96 -23.41
CA ALA A 511 -36.85 24.64 -22.72
C ALA A 511 -36.91 26.15 -23.03
N LYS A 512 -35.77 26.75 -23.39
CA LYS A 512 -35.65 28.19 -23.72
C LYS A 512 -35.66 28.49 -25.22
N ARG A 513 -35.77 27.48 -26.09
CA ARG A 513 -35.74 27.64 -27.55
C ARG A 513 -36.77 28.65 -28.09
N ASN A 514 -36.47 29.19 -29.27
CA ASN A 514 -37.28 30.17 -30.02
C ASN A 514 -37.38 31.54 -29.34
N ARG A 515 -36.32 31.97 -28.66
CA ARG A 515 -36.25 33.27 -27.99
C ARG A 515 -35.06 34.05 -28.52
N ARG A 516 -35.27 35.34 -28.82
CA ARG A 516 -34.17 36.29 -28.96
C ARG A 516 -33.72 36.71 -27.57
N VAL A 517 -32.43 36.76 -27.38
CA VAL A 517 -31.81 37.10 -26.10
C VAL A 517 -30.81 38.23 -26.31
N VAL A 518 -30.56 38.99 -25.24
CA VAL A 518 -29.50 40.01 -25.22
C VAL A 518 -28.16 39.34 -24.92
N ASP A 519 -27.07 40.04 -25.22
CA ASP A 519 -25.70 39.52 -25.04
C ASP A 519 -25.52 38.86 -23.66
N ALA A 520 -25.00 37.64 -23.67
CA ALA A 520 -24.65 36.79 -22.51
C ALA A 520 -25.77 35.99 -21.81
N ASP A 521 -26.90 35.67 -22.47
CA ASP A 521 -27.76 34.57 -21.97
C ASP A 521 -26.98 33.24 -22.04
N PRO A 522 -26.84 32.50 -20.92
CA PRO A 522 -26.04 31.28 -20.90
C PRO A 522 -26.63 30.15 -21.77
N ALA A 523 -27.91 30.23 -22.17
CA ALA A 523 -28.51 29.29 -23.11
C ALA A 523 -28.22 29.61 -24.60
N ASP A 524 -27.61 30.77 -24.92
CA ASP A 524 -27.13 31.13 -26.26
C ASP A 524 -25.65 30.71 -26.41
N ILE A 525 -25.47 29.42 -26.69
CA ILE A 525 -24.18 28.71 -26.68
C ILE A 525 -23.30 29.16 -27.85
N ASP A 526 -23.88 29.61 -28.96
CA ASP A 526 -23.14 30.15 -30.11
C ASP A 526 -23.03 31.68 -30.13
N ARG A 527 -23.69 32.37 -29.20
CA ARG A 527 -23.66 33.83 -29.01
C ARG A 527 -24.16 34.59 -30.25
N ASN A 528 -25.17 34.05 -30.93
CA ASN A 528 -25.77 34.68 -32.11
C ASN A 528 -26.97 35.59 -31.77
N GLY A 529 -27.35 35.69 -30.49
CA GLY A 529 -28.49 36.47 -30.00
C GLY A 529 -29.83 35.73 -30.06
N ALA A 530 -29.84 34.42 -30.29
CA ALA A 530 -31.04 33.60 -30.37
C ALA A 530 -30.85 32.16 -29.88
N VAL A 531 -31.56 31.79 -28.81
CA VAL A 531 -31.57 30.42 -28.29
C VAL A 531 -32.45 29.53 -29.18
N ASN A 532 -31.84 28.55 -29.85
CA ASN A 532 -32.48 27.67 -30.81
C ASN A 532 -31.88 26.25 -30.82
N VAL A 533 -32.27 25.43 -31.81
CA VAL A 533 -31.82 24.02 -31.90
C VAL A 533 -30.31 23.89 -32.16
N LEU A 534 -29.68 24.90 -32.76
CA LEU A 534 -28.24 24.93 -32.98
C LEU A 534 -27.47 25.06 -31.67
N ASP A 535 -27.99 25.82 -30.70
CA ASP A 535 -27.41 25.91 -29.36
C ASP A 535 -27.46 24.56 -28.65
N ALA A 536 -28.62 23.90 -28.67
CA ALA A 536 -28.76 22.58 -28.07
C ALA A 536 -27.84 21.54 -28.73
N ARG A 537 -27.69 21.58 -30.06
CA ARG A 537 -26.75 20.72 -30.79
C ARG A 537 -25.30 21.03 -30.47
N LYS A 538 -24.94 22.31 -30.34
CA LYS A 538 -23.60 22.73 -29.99
C LYS A 538 -23.25 22.30 -28.57
N LEU A 539 -24.18 22.46 -27.63
CA LEU A 539 -24.03 22.00 -26.26
C LEU A 539 -23.91 20.49 -26.16
N ALA A 540 -24.71 19.76 -26.94
CA ALA A 540 -24.66 18.30 -27.01
C ALA A 540 -23.30 17.75 -27.47
N LEU A 541 -22.51 18.53 -28.24
CA LEU A 541 -21.15 18.18 -28.63
C LEU A 541 -20.14 18.35 -27.49
N SER A 542 -20.47 19.17 -26.48
CA SER A 542 -19.67 19.37 -25.28
C SER A 542 -20.03 18.38 -24.16
N CYS A 543 -21.02 17.52 -24.37
CA CYS A 543 -21.44 16.60 -23.31
C CYS A 543 -20.36 15.59 -22.96
N THR A 544 -20.26 15.33 -21.67
CA THR A 544 -19.33 14.38 -21.08
C THR A 544 -19.92 12.97 -21.13
N ARG A 545 -21.24 12.81 -20.94
CA ARG A 545 -21.93 11.51 -20.83
C ARG A 545 -22.31 10.86 -22.17
N PRO A 546 -22.28 9.50 -22.29
CA PRO A 546 -22.80 8.81 -23.46
C PRO A 546 -24.28 9.11 -23.64
N ARG A 547 -24.71 9.35 -24.89
CA ARG A 547 -26.12 9.55 -25.27
C ARG A 547 -26.78 10.85 -24.79
N CYS A 548 -26.00 11.85 -24.40
CA CYS A 548 -26.48 13.20 -24.06
C CYS A 548 -27.30 13.91 -25.17
N ALA A 549 -27.25 13.41 -26.40
CA ALA A 549 -27.99 13.95 -27.55
C ALA A 549 -29.19 13.07 -27.98
N LEU A 550 -29.51 12.00 -27.24
CA LEU A 550 -30.58 11.07 -27.62
C LEU A 550 -31.90 11.44 -26.94
N GLU A 551 -32.55 12.50 -27.42
CA GLU A 551 -33.99 12.54 -27.75
C GLU A 551 -34.26 13.46 -28.94
#